data_AF-A0A7M2SY12-F1
#
_entry.id   AF-A0A7M2SY12-F1
#
_cell.length_a   1.000
_cell.length_b   1.000
_cell.length_c   1.000
_cell.angle_alpha   90.00
_cell.angle_beta   90.00
_cell.angle_gamma   90.00
#
_symmetry.space_group_name_H-M   'P 1'
#
loop_
_entity.id
_entity.type
_entity.pdbx_description
1 polymer ?
#
loop_
_entity_poly.entity_id
_entity_poly.type
_entity_poly.pdbx_seq_one_letter_code
_entity_poly.pdbx_strand_id
1 'polypeptide(L)'
;MRGVLTTPTDIDLDWTGTRPGVAGHVLEFATEEAGPYTVLDHLPRQVSTYRHPDLMPHTTFFYRLRAYRGPVTRPVRADLPDGIRFTWTDDSADEDGFLLEMRRKDSGWYEPVAVVDPEVTGTTLRTLPGEKQATFRIRALVLGEQSNVVRLTSGG
;
A
#
# COMPACT_ATOMS: atom_id res chain seq x y z
N MET A 1 -15.10 -1.19 -6.23
CA MET A 1 -14.97 -1.76 -4.87
C MET A 1 -16.35 -1.89 -4.26
N ARG A 2 -16.53 -2.87 -3.37
CA ARG A 2 -17.72 -3.12 -2.55
C ARG A 2 -17.27 -3.36 -1.10
N GLY A 3 -18.21 -3.28 -0.17
CA GLY A 3 -17.93 -3.62 1.22
C GLY A 3 -19.19 -4.01 1.97
N VAL A 4 -19.00 -4.75 3.06
CA VAL A 4 -20.06 -5.30 3.89
C VAL A 4 -19.64 -5.28 5.36
N LEU A 5 -20.58 -4.99 6.25
CA LEU A 5 -20.37 -5.24 7.68
C LEU A 5 -20.43 -6.73 7.93
N THR A 6 -19.43 -7.24 8.64
CA THR A 6 -19.39 -8.65 9.06
C THR A 6 -19.63 -8.80 10.56
N THR A 7 -19.36 -7.74 11.31
CA THR A 7 -19.78 -7.53 12.70
C THR A 7 -20.24 -6.06 12.81
N PRO A 8 -20.84 -5.62 13.93
CA PRO A 8 -21.18 -4.21 14.12
C PRO A 8 -19.97 -3.26 14.00
N THR A 9 -18.74 -3.73 14.16
CA THR A 9 -17.53 -2.90 14.17
C THR A 9 -16.51 -3.31 13.11
N ASP A 10 -16.81 -4.27 12.25
CA ASP A 10 -15.85 -4.76 11.27
C ASP A 10 -16.43 -4.75 9.86
N ILE A 11 -15.67 -4.17 8.93
CA ILE A 11 -16.01 -4.09 7.52
C ILE A 11 -15.04 -4.96 6.71
N ASP A 12 -15.59 -5.83 5.88
CA ASP A 12 -14.85 -6.48 4.80
C ASP A 12 -15.07 -5.71 3.50
N LEU A 13 -13.97 -5.41 2.81
CA LEU A 13 -13.93 -4.78 1.50
C LEU A 13 -13.46 -5.80 0.47
N ASP A 14 -14.12 -5.83 -0.67
CA ASP A 14 -13.74 -6.63 -1.82
C ASP A 14 -13.74 -5.79 -3.11
N TRP A 15 -12.83 -6.11 -4.02
CA TRP A 15 -12.80 -5.48 -5.32
C TRP A 15 -12.31 -6.43 -6.41
N THR A 16 -12.95 -6.32 -7.56
CA THR A 16 -12.58 -7.05 -8.77
C THR A 16 -12.03 -6.09 -9.81
N GLY A 17 -11.06 -6.57 -10.59
CA GLY A 17 -10.53 -5.83 -11.74
C GLY A 17 -9.31 -5.00 -11.38
N THR A 18 -8.14 -5.53 -11.70
CA THR A 18 -6.93 -4.73 -11.82
C THR A 18 -6.87 -4.20 -13.25
N ARG A 19 -6.77 -2.88 -13.41
CA ARG A 19 -6.52 -2.33 -14.75
C ARG A 19 -5.14 -2.76 -15.25
N PRO A 20 -4.96 -2.98 -16.55
CA PRO A 20 -3.63 -3.18 -17.11
C PRO A 20 -2.72 -2.00 -16.80
N GLY A 21 -1.46 -2.26 -16.45
CA GLY A 21 -0.44 -1.22 -16.27
C GLY A 21 -0.36 -0.56 -14.89
N VAL A 22 -1.15 -0.99 -13.90
CA VAL A 22 -0.99 -0.54 -12.50
C VAL A 22 -0.11 -1.52 -11.71
N ALA A 23 0.65 -1.00 -10.75
CA ALA A 23 1.48 -1.82 -9.87
C ALA A 23 0.68 -2.34 -8.66
N GLY A 24 -0.31 -1.58 -8.20
CA GLY A 24 -1.20 -1.94 -7.10
C GLY A 24 -2.16 -0.80 -6.78
N HIS A 25 -2.68 -0.81 -5.55
CA HIS A 25 -3.63 0.18 -5.06
C HIS A 25 -3.26 0.68 -3.67
N VAL A 26 -3.53 1.95 -3.41
CA VAL A 26 -3.59 2.52 -2.07
C VAL A 26 -5.05 2.43 -1.61
N LEU A 27 -5.29 1.74 -0.50
CA LEU A 27 -6.61 1.72 0.15
C LEU A 27 -6.69 2.88 1.12
N GLU A 28 -7.71 3.69 0.99
CA GLU A 28 -7.93 4.88 1.82
C GLU A 28 -9.32 4.86 2.44
N PHE A 29 -9.44 5.48 3.62
CA PHE A 29 -10.72 5.72 4.29
C PHE A 29 -10.87 7.17 4.78
N ALA A 30 -12.10 7.61 4.95
CA ALA A 30 -12.46 8.88 5.60
C ALA A 30 -13.73 8.71 6.43
N THR A 31 -13.97 9.61 7.39
CA THR A 31 -15.24 9.71 8.14
C THR A 31 -16.17 10.79 7.57
N GLU A 32 -15.72 11.53 6.56
CA GLU A 32 -16.49 12.50 5.79
C GLU A 32 -16.32 12.23 4.29
N GLU A 33 -17.36 12.48 3.49
CA GLU A 33 -17.39 12.11 2.07
C GLU A 33 -16.28 12.79 1.26
N ALA A 34 -16.03 14.07 1.55
CA ALA A 34 -15.00 14.88 0.92
C ALA A 34 -13.58 14.62 1.47
N GLY A 35 -13.46 13.80 2.53
CA GLY A 35 -12.21 13.59 3.26
C GLY A 35 -12.03 14.54 4.46
N PRO A 36 -10.82 14.62 5.03
CA PRO A 36 -9.56 14.07 4.51
C PRO A 36 -9.55 12.53 4.48
N TYR A 37 -8.88 11.98 3.48
CA TYR A 37 -8.68 10.54 3.34
C TYR A 37 -7.36 10.13 4.01
N THR A 38 -7.41 9.07 4.81
CA THR A 38 -6.28 8.43 5.46
C THR A 38 -5.96 7.13 4.76
N VAL A 39 -4.67 6.87 4.52
CA VAL A 39 -4.21 5.60 3.95
C VAL A 39 -4.33 4.49 4.99
N LEU A 40 -4.98 3.38 4.62
CA LEU A 40 -4.95 2.13 5.38
C LEU A 40 -3.75 1.29 4.99
N ASP A 41 -3.53 1.11 3.68
CA ASP A 41 -2.45 0.24 3.19
C ASP A 41 -2.07 0.52 1.72
N HIS A 42 -0.84 0.14 1.37
CA HIS A 42 -0.33 0.07 0.00
C HIS A 42 -0.30 -1.39 -0.45
N LEU A 43 -1.31 -1.76 -1.22
CA LEU A 43 -1.58 -3.15 -1.58
C LEU A 43 -0.95 -3.50 -2.93
N PRO A 44 -0.28 -4.65 -3.07
CA PRO A 44 0.12 -5.14 -4.39
C PRO A 44 -1.12 -5.53 -5.19
N ARG A 45 -1.02 -5.49 -6.54
CA ARG A 45 -2.17 -5.75 -7.43
C ARG A 45 -2.92 -7.07 -7.19
N GLN A 46 -2.26 -8.07 -6.62
CA GLN A 46 -2.82 -9.40 -6.34
C GLN A 46 -3.85 -9.38 -5.21
N VAL A 47 -3.81 -8.37 -4.34
CA VAL A 47 -4.75 -8.25 -3.23
C VAL A 47 -6.05 -7.66 -3.75
N SER A 48 -7.14 -8.37 -3.44
CA SER A 48 -8.50 -8.04 -3.85
C SER A 48 -9.48 -7.92 -2.69
N THR A 49 -8.99 -8.05 -1.46
CA THR A 49 -9.82 -8.05 -0.23
C THR A 49 -9.07 -7.38 0.91
N TYR A 50 -9.79 -6.71 1.80
CA TYR A 50 -9.24 -6.10 3.02
C TYR A 50 -10.27 -6.10 4.14
N ARG A 51 -9.85 -6.43 5.36
CA ARG A 51 -10.69 -6.32 6.57
C ARG A 51 -10.25 -5.11 7.38
N HIS A 52 -11.20 -4.23 7.71
CA HIS A 52 -10.99 -3.11 8.62
C HIS A 52 -11.76 -3.38 9.93
N PRO A 53 -11.08 -3.90 10.97
CA PRO A 53 -11.70 -4.27 12.25
C PRO A 53 -11.77 -3.08 13.22
N ASP A 54 -12.45 -3.30 14.35
CA ASP A 54 -12.41 -2.44 15.55
C ASP A 54 -12.87 -0.98 15.30
N LEU A 55 -13.83 -0.80 14.40
CA LEU A 55 -14.38 0.51 14.04
C LEU A 55 -15.23 1.09 15.16
N MET A 56 -15.13 2.41 15.32
CA MET A 56 -16.04 3.17 16.20
C MET A 56 -17.49 2.94 15.77
N PRO A 57 -18.38 2.44 16.66
CA PRO A 57 -19.79 2.23 16.32
C PRO A 57 -20.50 3.52 15.89
N HIS A 58 -21.58 3.38 15.12
CA HIS A 58 -22.42 4.48 14.62
C HIS A 58 -21.65 5.55 13.84
N THR A 59 -20.50 5.17 13.26
CA THR A 59 -19.65 6.05 12.46
C THR A 59 -19.77 5.67 10.99
N THR A 60 -19.95 6.67 10.13
CA THR A 60 -19.95 6.48 8.67
C THR A 60 -18.52 6.56 8.15
N PHE A 61 -18.14 5.55 7.38
CA PHE A 61 -16.85 5.43 6.73
C PHE A 61 -17.03 5.47 5.21
N PHE A 62 -16.11 6.16 4.55
CA PHE A 62 -15.99 6.30 3.11
C PHE A 62 -14.69 5.66 2.68
N TYR A 63 -14.75 4.62 1.86
CA TYR A 63 -13.58 3.89 1.39
C TYR A 63 -13.38 4.12 -0.10
N ARG A 64 -12.12 4.26 -0.53
CA ARG A 64 -11.76 4.25 -1.95
C ARG A 64 -10.42 3.58 -2.18
N LEU A 65 -10.21 3.11 -3.41
CA LEU A 65 -8.92 2.68 -3.90
C LEU A 65 -8.35 3.75 -4.83
N ARG A 66 -7.06 4.02 -4.72
CA ARG A 66 -6.30 4.79 -5.71
C ARG A 66 -5.27 3.87 -6.36
N ALA A 67 -5.28 3.77 -7.67
CA ALA A 67 -4.24 3.02 -8.36
C ALA A 67 -2.89 3.70 -8.16
N TYR A 68 -1.80 2.92 -8.08
CA TYR A 68 -0.46 3.47 -8.19
C TYR A 68 0.37 2.79 -9.29
N ARG A 69 1.29 3.57 -9.84
CA ARG A 69 2.24 3.17 -10.89
C ARG A 69 3.60 3.83 -10.63
N GLY A 70 4.58 3.50 -11.47
CA GLY A 70 5.87 4.17 -11.53
C GLY A 70 6.99 3.22 -11.93
N PRO A 71 8.14 3.74 -12.41
CA PRO A 71 9.31 2.93 -12.69
C PRO A 71 9.84 2.22 -11.45
N VAL A 72 10.65 1.18 -11.67
CA VAL A 72 11.35 0.46 -10.60
C VAL A 72 12.85 0.62 -10.75
N THR A 73 13.51 0.87 -9.64
CA THR A 73 14.97 0.96 -9.55
C THR A 73 15.47 -0.13 -8.60
N ARG A 74 16.59 -0.75 -8.95
CA ARG A 74 17.26 -1.69 -8.05
C ARG A 74 18.12 -0.91 -7.06
N PRO A 75 17.85 -0.95 -5.75
CA PRO A 75 18.66 -0.24 -4.78
C PRO A 75 20.03 -0.89 -4.59
N VAL A 76 20.99 -0.09 -4.15
CA VAL A 76 22.20 -0.57 -3.48
C VAL A 76 21.80 -1.04 -2.09
N ARG A 77 22.31 -2.21 -1.71
CA ARG A 77 21.99 -2.89 -0.45
C ARG A 77 23.23 -2.97 0.43
N ALA A 78 23.09 -2.59 1.70
CA ALA A 78 24.08 -2.84 2.74
C ALA A 78 23.44 -3.57 3.92
N ASP A 79 23.95 -4.76 4.24
CA ASP A 79 23.47 -5.54 5.39
C ASP A 79 23.91 -4.91 6.71
N LEU A 80 22.96 -4.76 7.62
CA LEU A 80 23.17 -4.31 9.00
C LEU A 80 22.92 -5.49 9.95
N PRO A 81 23.33 -5.43 11.23
CA PRO A 81 23.04 -6.50 12.19
C PRO A 81 21.54 -6.85 12.28
N ASP A 82 20.69 -5.84 12.42
CA ASP A 82 19.24 -5.93 12.64
C ASP A 82 18.39 -5.51 11.42
N GLY A 83 19.00 -5.35 10.26
CA GLY A 83 18.31 -4.78 9.11
C GLY A 83 19.11 -4.76 7.82
N ILE A 84 18.59 -3.97 6.89
CA ILE A 84 19.19 -3.69 5.58
C ILE A 84 19.03 -2.20 5.31
N ARG A 85 20.12 -1.53 4.96
CA ARG A 85 20.08 -0.18 4.41
C ARG A 85 19.99 -0.25 2.90
N PHE A 86 19.08 0.53 2.34
CA PHE A 86 18.89 0.71 0.91
C PHE A 86 19.21 2.15 0.52
N THR A 87 19.93 2.33 -0.57
CA THR A 87 20.12 3.63 -1.23
C THR A 87 19.87 3.47 -2.73
N TRP A 88 19.38 4.51 -3.38
CA TRP A 88 19.10 4.50 -4.82
C TRP A 88 19.34 5.88 -5.43
N THR A 89 19.46 5.90 -6.75
CA THR A 89 19.36 7.14 -7.52
C THR A 89 17.89 7.34 -7.88
N ASP A 90 17.41 8.55 -7.61
CA ASP A 90 16.11 8.98 -8.07
C ASP A 90 16.22 9.50 -9.51
N ASP A 91 15.58 8.76 -10.42
CA ASP A 91 15.47 9.10 -11.84
C ASP A 91 14.02 9.41 -12.23
N SER A 92 13.11 9.46 -11.24
CA SER A 92 11.72 9.87 -11.43
C SER A 92 11.59 11.39 -11.31
N ALA A 93 10.56 11.92 -11.98
CA ALA A 93 10.06 13.24 -11.72
C ALA A 93 8.59 13.10 -11.30
N ASP A 94 8.15 13.98 -10.42
CA ASP A 94 6.74 14.14 -10.03
C ASP A 94 6.14 12.92 -9.31
N GLU A 95 6.93 12.16 -8.54
CA GLU A 95 6.41 11.11 -7.66
C GLU A 95 5.80 11.66 -6.36
N ASP A 96 4.75 10.98 -5.88
CA ASP A 96 4.15 11.21 -4.57
C ASP A 96 4.96 10.55 -3.42
N GLY A 97 6.08 9.89 -3.76
CA GLY A 97 7.00 9.22 -2.83
C GLY A 97 7.63 7.96 -3.43
N PHE A 98 8.16 7.08 -2.60
CA PHE A 98 8.69 5.78 -3.03
C PHE A 98 8.18 4.63 -2.17
N LEU A 99 7.97 3.48 -2.80
CA LEU A 99 7.73 2.21 -2.13
C LEU A 99 9.01 1.37 -2.11
N LEU A 100 9.43 0.96 -0.92
CA LEU A 100 10.31 -0.20 -0.80
C LEU A 100 9.45 -1.44 -0.96
N GLU A 101 9.70 -2.20 -2.00
CA GLU A 101 8.98 -3.43 -2.28
C GLU A 101 9.88 -4.66 -2.06
N MET A 102 9.34 -5.67 -1.37
CA MET A 102 10.00 -6.93 -1.08
C MET A 102 9.31 -8.08 -1.82
N ARG A 103 10.10 -9.01 -2.36
CA ARG A 103 9.61 -10.32 -2.80
C ARG A 103 10.34 -11.40 -2.02
N ARG A 104 9.62 -12.09 -1.14
CA ARG A 104 10.11 -13.27 -0.42
C ARG A 104 10.50 -14.37 -1.42
N LYS A 105 11.41 -15.26 -1.02
CA LYS A 105 11.97 -16.31 -1.87
C LYS A 105 10.91 -17.25 -2.45
N ASP A 106 9.85 -17.48 -1.70
CA ASP A 106 8.70 -18.34 -1.99
C ASP A 106 7.49 -17.56 -2.54
N SER A 107 7.60 -16.24 -2.71
CA SER A 107 6.53 -15.40 -3.26
C SER A 107 6.73 -15.13 -4.75
N GLY A 108 5.63 -15.21 -5.51
CA GLY A 108 5.58 -14.85 -6.93
C GLY A 108 5.48 -13.34 -7.18
N TRP A 109 5.32 -12.51 -6.15
CA TRP A 109 5.08 -11.09 -6.30
C TRP A 109 5.81 -10.23 -5.27
N TYR A 110 5.95 -8.95 -5.61
CA TYR A 110 6.46 -7.92 -4.73
C TYR A 110 5.31 -7.34 -3.91
N GLU A 111 5.57 -7.10 -2.63
CA GLU A 111 4.68 -6.40 -1.70
C GLU A 111 5.38 -5.12 -1.19
N PRO A 112 4.66 -4.00 -1.04
CA PRO A 112 5.19 -2.82 -0.35
C PRO A 112 5.46 -3.17 1.12
N VAL A 113 6.61 -2.75 1.64
CA VAL A 113 7.02 -2.94 3.04
C VAL A 113 7.43 -1.64 3.73
N ALA A 114 7.65 -0.57 2.96
CA ALA A 114 7.79 0.79 3.48
C ALA A 114 7.38 1.80 2.40
N VAL A 115 6.93 2.96 2.86
CA VAL A 115 6.70 4.16 2.05
C VAL A 115 7.68 5.21 2.57
N VAL A 116 8.30 5.95 1.65
CA VAL A 116 9.12 7.12 1.99
C VAL A 116 8.68 8.33 1.18
N ASP A 117 8.95 9.50 1.73
CA ASP A 117 8.60 10.80 1.13
C ASP A 117 9.30 11.00 -0.23
N PRO A 118 8.78 11.91 -1.07
CA PRO A 118 9.47 12.36 -2.28
C PRO A 118 10.89 12.85 -1.98
N GLU A 119 11.77 12.84 -2.99
CA GLU A 119 13.18 13.28 -2.91
C GLU A 119 14.08 12.46 -1.96
N VAL A 120 13.54 11.49 -1.22
CA VAL A 120 14.32 10.57 -0.39
C VAL A 120 15.06 9.56 -1.27
N THR A 121 16.36 9.40 -1.02
CA THR A 121 17.24 8.47 -1.77
C THR A 121 17.82 7.35 -0.90
N GLY A 122 17.26 7.13 0.28
CA GLY A 122 17.68 6.07 1.18
C GLY A 122 16.66 5.71 2.26
N THR A 123 16.64 4.45 2.67
CA THR A 123 15.81 3.96 3.79
C THR A 123 16.45 2.75 4.46
N THR A 124 15.96 2.38 5.64
CA THR A 124 16.40 1.19 6.37
C THR A 124 15.20 0.32 6.71
N LEU A 125 15.29 -0.97 6.37
CA LEU A 125 14.30 -1.98 6.74
C LEU A 125 14.87 -2.84 7.88
N ARG A 126 14.14 -2.94 8.99
CA ARG A 126 14.42 -3.97 9.99
C ARG A 126 14.04 -5.32 9.41
N THR A 127 14.91 -6.30 9.53
CA THR A 127 14.68 -7.63 8.94
C THR A 127 15.06 -8.73 9.91
N LEU A 128 14.31 -9.83 9.89
CA LEU A 128 14.76 -11.07 10.48
C LEU A 128 15.86 -11.70 9.59
N PRO A 129 16.77 -12.53 10.14
CA PRO A 129 17.85 -13.13 9.36
C PRO A 129 17.39 -13.87 8.08
N GLY A 130 16.22 -14.50 8.11
CA GLY A 130 15.65 -15.18 6.94
C GLY A 130 15.15 -14.24 5.84
N GLU A 131 14.71 -13.03 6.19
CA GLU A 131 14.17 -12.03 5.25
C GLU A 131 15.28 -11.37 4.43
N LYS A 132 16.53 -11.43 4.90
CA LYS A 132 17.70 -10.96 4.15
C LYS A 132 17.93 -11.72 2.83
N GLN A 133 17.28 -12.85 2.61
CA GLN A 133 17.35 -13.58 1.33
C GLN A 133 16.29 -13.12 0.31
N ALA A 134 15.41 -12.19 0.68
CA ALA A 134 14.40 -11.65 -0.23
C ALA A 134 15.03 -10.78 -1.35
N THR A 135 14.27 -10.61 -2.42
CA THR A 135 14.59 -9.64 -3.49
C THR A 135 13.91 -8.32 -3.17
N PHE A 136 14.61 -7.20 -3.35
CA PHE A 136 14.09 -5.86 -3.08
C PHE A 136 14.15 -4.98 -4.32
N ARG A 137 13.21 -4.06 -4.44
CA ARG A 137 13.25 -2.97 -5.42
C ARG A 137 12.62 -1.71 -4.84
N ILE A 138 13.01 -0.57 -5.36
CA ILE A 138 12.36 0.71 -5.11
C ILE A 138 11.40 0.97 -6.27
N ARG A 139 10.20 1.41 -5.97
CA ARG A 139 9.23 1.87 -6.96
C ARG A 139 8.90 3.33 -6.68
N ALA A 140 9.01 4.18 -7.69
CA ALA A 140 8.43 5.52 -7.62
C ALA A 140 6.90 5.39 -7.47
N LEU A 141 6.32 6.07 -6.49
CA LEU A 141 4.90 6.04 -6.19
C LEU A 141 4.24 7.20 -6.92
N VAL A 142 3.50 6.92 -7.99
CA VAL A 142 2.65 7.90 -8.66
C VAL A 142 1.20 7.48 -8.52
N LEU A 143 0.43 8.26 -7.78
CA LEU A 143 -0.99 8.07 -7.54
C LEU A 143 -1.78 8.43 -8.79
N GLY A 144 -2.68 7.52 -9.18
CA GLY A 144 -3.49 7.64 -10.37
C GLY A 144 -4.97 7.75 -10.06
N GLU A 145 -5.75 7.17 -10.97
CA GLU A 145 -7.21 7.17 -10.90
C GLU A 145 -7.74 6.53 -9.61
N GLN A 146 -8.91 7.04 -9.20
CA GLN A 146 -9.63 6.59 -8.02
C GLN A 146 -10.77 5.66 -8.43
N SER A 147 -11.10 4.69 -7.59
CA SER A 147 -12.33 3.91 -7.72
C SER A 147 -13.57 4.74 -7.38
N ASN A 148 -14.74 4.12 -7.48
CA ASN A 148 -15.92 4.59 -6.75
C ASN A 148 -15.63 4.65 -5.23
N VAL A 149 -16.36 5.52 -4.53
CA VAL A 149 -16.36 5.55 -3.06
C VAL A 149 -17.41 4.58 -2.54
N VAL A 150 -17.05 3.77 -1.55
CA VAL A 150 -17.95 2.88 -0.82
C VAL A 150 -18.29 3.53 0.52
N ARG A 151 -19.58 3.72 0.79
CA ARG A 151 -20.08 4.29 2.05
C ARG A 151 -20.71 3.21 2.91
N LEU A 152 -20.25 3.06 4.14
CA LEU A 152 -20.76 2.09 5.11
C LEU A 152 -20.84 2.74 6.49
N THR A 153 -21.88 2.46 7.26
CA THR A 153 -22.04 2.94 8.63
C THR A 153 -21.90 1.75 9.57
N SER A 154 -20.94 1.82 10.48
CA SER A 154 -20.74 0.85 11.57
C SER A 154 -21.88 0.94 12.60
N GLY A 155 -22.07 -0.11 13.37
CA GLY A 155 -23.17 -0.25 14.33
C GLY A 155 -24.41 -0.88 13.73
N GLY A 156 -25.30 -1.36 14.60
CA GLY A 156 -26.62 -1.90 14.30
C GLY A 156 -27.70 -1.19 15.09
#